data_AF-A0A6M1Z535-F1
#
_entry.id   AF-A0A6M1Z535-F1
#
_cell.length_a   1.000
_cell.length_b   1.000
_cell.length_c   1.000
_cell.angle_alpha   90.00
_cell.angle_beta   90.00
_cell.angle_gamma   90.00
#
_symmetry.space_group_name_H-M   'P 1'
#
loop_
_entity.id
_entity.type
_entity.pdbx_description
1 polymer ?
#
loop_
_entity_poly.entity_id
_entity_poly.type
_entity_poly.pdbx_seq_one_letter_code
_entity_poly.pdbx_strand_id
1 'polypeptide(L)'
;MNILPLVSAFILLFAIGSYTVIHQFRAAVQETLHFTDSMQIQRQIETQVHRNAFNKIPGKDPFPEETEKRTAETKKKVETEYTSPREAESIVQESKLNITSLFQEQGDPLLESATLNLLQSMYAFTDLYEPNLEVEILRLIRSTLKKDPSIDTFEKLLPRIHKEHRDLFYKLVKGTNNYKMGEFEGYPALGDFISITPKERTRPILFPYASFEVLKALFGTSLTHQIYLKEQEKWEKTGEKLSLTKTELEEFLLEHRINLADYQKMLLFGHQKKSGKEFQKTESSKIRLRVNHPISTPAESPEQTVPPVNNGVKKK
;
A
#
# COMPACT_ATOMS: atom_id res chain seq x y z
N MET A 1 57.35 2.04 1.19
CA MET A 1 56.67 1.11 2.11
C MET A 1 55.47 0.51 1.40
N ASN A 2 55.26 -0.80 1.49
CA ASN A 2 54.15 -1.48 0.82
C ASN A 2 52.86 -1.25 1.63
N ILE A 3 51.94 -0.42 1.14
CA ILE A 3 50.74 0.01 1.87
C ILE A 3 49.57 -0.98 1.75
N LEU A 4 49.68 -1.94 0.82
CA LEU A 4 48.66 -2.94 0.51
C LEU A 4 48.13 -3.75 1.73
N PRO A 5 48.98 -4.28 2.63
CA PRO A 5 48.50 -5.05 3.78
C PRO A 5 47.70 -4.21 4.79
N LEU A 6 47.97 -2.90 4.86
CA LEU A 6 47.21 -2.00 5.72
C LEU A 6 45.78 -1.79 5.16
N VAL A 7 45.68 -1.54 3.86
CA VAL A 7 44.39 -1.34 3.17
C VAL A 7 43.54 -2.61 3.21
N SER A 8 44.14 -3.79 3.02
CA SER A 8 43.41 -5.06 3.10
C SER A 8 42.89 -5.34 4.51
N ALA A 9 43.66 -5.03 5.56
CA ALA A 9 43.22 -5.16 6.95
C ALA A 9 42.02 -4.26 7.26
N PHE A 10 42.03 -3.00 6.78
CA PHE A 10 40.89 -2.10 6.94
C PHE A 10 39.63 -2.61 6.22
N ILE A 11 39.75 -3.07 4.98
CA ILE A 11 38.61 -3.64 4.24
C ILE A 11 38.03 -4.85 4.98
N LEU A 12 38.88 -5.69 5.56
CA LEU A 12 38.46 -6.89 6.27
C LEU A 12 37.75 -6.55 7.59
N LEU A 13 38.24 -5.55 8.34
CA LEU A 13 37.55 -5.01 9.52
C LEU A 13 36.19 -4.40 9.17
N PHE A 14 36.10 -3.64 8.09
CA PHE A 14 34.83 -3.09 7.61
C PHE A 14 33.86 -4.18 7.15
N ALA A 15 34.33 -5.22 6.49
CA ALA A 15 33.51 -6.35 6.06
C ALA A 15 32.93 -7.12 7.26
N ILE A 16 33.77 -7.41 8.27
CA ILE A 16 33.32 -8.08 9.50
C ILE A 16 32.33 -7.19 10.26
N GLY A 17 32.62 -5.89 10.42
CA GLY A 17 31.73 -4.95 11.10
C GLY A 17 30.39 -4.78 10.38
N SER A 18 30.40 -4.74 9.04
CA SER A 18 29.16 -4.67 8.26
C SER A 18 28.33 -5.95 8.39
N TYR A 19 28.99 -7.11 8.40
CA TYR A 19 28.34 -8.40 8.56
C TYR A 19 27.65 -8.54 9.93
N THR A 20 28.30 -8.14 11.02
CA THR A 20 27.72 -8.22 12.37
C THR A 20 26.51 -7.31 12.52
N VAL A 21 26.57 -6.07 12.00
CA VAL A 21 25.44 -5.12 12.02
C VAL A 21 24.25 -5.66 11.25
N ILE A 22 24.47 -6.22 10.05
CA ILE A 22 23.39 -6.82 9.24
C ILE A 22 22.76 -8.00 9.98
N HIS A 23 23.56 -8.84 10.63
CA HIS A 23 23.06 -10.00 11.36
C HIS A 23 22.25 -9.60 12.60
N GLN A 24 22.72 -8.61 13.36
CA GLN A 24 21.98 -8.07 14.51
C GLN A 24 20.65 -7.44 14.07
N PHE A 25 20.64 -6.70 12.97
CA PHE A 25 19.41 -6.12 12.43
C PHE A 25 18.41 -7.20 12.01
N ARG A 26 18.87 -8.26 11.34
CA ARG A 26 18.00 -9.40 10.97
C ARG A 26 17.42 -10.11 12.19
N ALA A 27 18.24 -10.33 13.23
CA ALA A 27 17.78 -10.94 14.46
C ALA A 27 16.70 -10.10 15.16
N ALA A 28 16.90 -8.78 15.25
CA ALA A 28 15.91 -7.86 15.84
C ALA A 28 14.59 -7.80 15.04
N VAL A 29 14.66 -7.80 13.71
CA VAL A 29 13.46 -7.88 12.85
C VAL A 29 12.74 -9.21 13.05
N GLN A 30 13.47 -10.32 13.18
CA GLN A 30 12.86 -11.63 13.39
C GLN A 30 12.21 -11.74 14.79
N GLU A 31 12.85 -11.19 15.82
CA GLU A 31 12.30 -11.15 17.18
C GLU A 31 11.02 -10.32 17.25
N THR A 32 11.00 -9.14 16.63
CA THR A 32 9.78 -8.31 16.56
C THR A 32 8.64 -9.00 15.83
N LEU A 33 8.93 -9.73 14.74
CA LEU A 33 7.91 -10.52 14.03
C LEU A 33 7.35 -11.64 14.91
N HIS A 34 8.21 -12.42 15.57
CA HIS A 34 7.77 -13.47 16.49
C HIS A 34 6.97 -12.93 17.67
N PHE A 35 7.34 -11.76 18.20
CA PHE A 35 6.58 -11.07 19.24
C PHE A 35 5.20 -10.61 18.76
N THR A 36 5.10 -10.07 17.55
CA THR A 36 3.80 -9.68 16.99
C THR A 36 2.90 -10.88 16.73
N ASP A 37 3.45 -11.98 16.22
CA ASP A 37 2.71 -13.21 15.94
C ASP A 37 2.23 -13.87 17.25
N SER A 38 3.09 -13.91 18.28
CA SER A 38 2.71 -14.47 19.59
C SER A 38 1.62 -13.65 20.27
N MET A 39 1.68 -12.32 20.19
CA MET A 39 0.62 -11.42 20.69
C MET A 39 -0.71 -11.61 19.94
N GLN A 40 -0.68 -11.85 18.63
CA GLN A 40 -1.90 -12.16 17.87
C GLN A 40 -2.51 -13.49 18.30
N ILE A 41 -1.69 -14.53 18.44
CA ILE A 41 -2.13 -15.85 18.92
C ILE A 41 -2.72 -15.73 20.33
N GLN A 42 -2.07 -14.98 21.23
CA GLN A 42 -2.57 -14.77 22.59
C GLN A 42 -3.93 -14.07 22.60
N ARG A 43 -4.12 -13.02 21.78
CA ARG A 43 -5.42 -12.35 21.63
C ARG A 43 -6.50 -13.30 21.09
N GLN A 44 -6.16 -14.18 20.15
CA GLN A 44 -7.09 -15.19 19.64
C GLN A 44 -7.50 -16.17 20.73
N ILE A 45 -6.55 -16.64 21.54
CA ILE A 45 -6.82 -17.53 22.68
C ILE A 45 -7.72 -16.82 23.71
N GLU A 46 -7.39 -15.59 24.10
CA GLU A 46 -8.21 -14.79 25.03
C GLU A 46 -9.63 -14.61 24.49
N THR A 47 -9.77 -14.27 23.20
CA THR A 47 -11.07 -14.14 22.54
C THR A 47 -11.86 -15.45 22.57
N GLN A 48 -11.21 -16.59 22.33
CA GLN A 48 -11.85 -17.90 22.42
C GLN A 48 -12.29 -18.23 23.86
N VAL A 49 -11.46 -17.92 24.86
CA VAL A 49 -11.79 -18.11 26.27
C VAL A 49 -13.00 -17.24 26.66
N HIS A 50 -13.01 -15.97 26.26
CA HIS A 50 -14.14 -15.07 26.49
C HIS A 50 -15.42 -15.54 25.79
N ARG A 51 -15.32 -15.99 24.54
CA ARG A 51 -16.46 -16.55 23.79
C ARG A 51 -17.02 -17.81 24.48
N ASN A 52 -16.15 -18.71 24.92
CA ASN A 52 -16.54 -19.92 25.65
C ASN A 52 -17.17 -19.60 27.01
N ALA A 53 -16.69 -18.58 27.72
CA ALA A 53 -17.27 -18.12 28.97
C ALA A 53 -18.66 -17.49 28.75
N PHE A 54 -18.82 -16.68 27.70
CA PHE A 54 -20.07 -16.03 27.33
C PHE A 54 -21.16 -17.04 26.94
N ASN A 55 -20.80 -18.05 26.13
CA ASN A 55 -21.72 -19.11 25.71
C ASN A 55 -22.19 -20.03 26.86
N LYS A 56 -21.51 -20.00 28.02
CA LYS A 56 -21.90 -20.74 29.22
C LYS A 56 -22.87 -19.98 30.13
N ILE A 57 -23.20 -18.72 29.81
CA ILE A 57 -24.16 -17.93 30.57
C ILE A 57 -25.58 -18.37 30.16
N PRO A 58 -26.41 -18.91 31.08
CA PRO A 58 -27.75 -19.36 30.75
C PRO A 58 -28.65 -18.18 30.31
N GLY A 59 -29.37 -18.33 29.20
CA GLY A 59 -30.36 -17.37 28.72
C GLY A 59 -29.89 -16.39 27.63
N LYS A 60 -28.70 -16.58 27.03
CA LYS A 60 -28.31 -15.86 25.82
C LYS A 60 -28.30 -16.80 24.62
N ASP A 61 -28.91 -16.37 23.52
CA ASP A 61 -28.86 -17.10 22.26
C ASP A 61 -27.39 -17.34 21.85
N PRO A 62 -26.99 -18.59 21.58
CA PRO A 62 -25.63 -18.86 21.14
C PRO A 62 -25.39 -18.13 19.82
N PHE A 63 -24.25 -17.42 19.73
CA PHE A 63 -23.76 -16.93 18.44
C PHE A 63 -23.72 -18.10 17.45
N PRO A 64 -24.15 -17.93 16.19
CA PRO A 64 -24.22 -19.02 15.23
C PRO A 64 -22.87 -19.75 15.17
N GLU A 65 -22.90 -21.04 15.48
CA GLU A 65 -21.78 -21.94 15.27
C GLU A 65 -21.53 -22.00 13.75
N GLU A 66 -20.32 -21.65 13.32
CA GLU A 66 -19.84 -22.04 11.99
C GLU A 66 -19.61 -23.55 11.98
N THR A 67 -20.70 -24.31 11.86
CA THR A 67 -20.61 -25.72 11.47
C THR A 67 -20.24 -25.80 10.00
N GLU A 68 -18.94 -25.93 9.72
CA GLU A 68 -18.44 -26.43 8.45
C GLU A 68 -18.92 -27.89 8.24
N LYS A 69 -20.12 -28.06 7.69
CA LYS A 69 -20.43 -29.23 6.87
C LYS A 69 -20.35 -28.80 5.42
N ARG A 70 -19.20 -29.12 4.80
CA ARG A 70 -19.03 -29.15 3.34
C ARG A 70 -20.03 -30.14 2.75
N THR A 71 -21.19 -29.64 2.35
CA THR A 71 -21.97 -30.22 1.27
C THR A 71 -21.80 -29.28 0.08
N ALA A 72 -21.38 -29.84 -1.05
CA ALA A 72 -21.12 -29.14 -2.29
C ALA A 72 -22.45 -28.63 -2.87
N GLU A 73 -22.97 -27.55 -2.29
CA GLU A 73 -24.07 -26.79 -2.84
C GLU A 73 -23.50 -25.53 -3.48
N THR A 74 -23.69 -25.48 -4.78
CA THR A 74 -23.58 -24.35 -5.69
C THR A 74 -23.60 -23.02 -4.94
N LYS A 75 -22.42 -22.40 -4.78
CA LYS A 75 -22.31 -21.01 -4.34
C LYS A 75 -23.14 -20.17 -5.31
N LYS A 76 -24.39 -19.85 -4.93
CA LYS A 76 -25.05 -18.65 -5.42
C LYS A 76 -24.04 -17.53 -5.17
N LYS A 77 -23.54 -16.92 -6.26
CA LYS A 77 -22.86 -15.63 -6.18
C LYS A 77 -23.81 -14.74 -5.39
N VAL A 78 -23.48 -14.47 -4.14
CA VAL A 78 -24.01 -13.29 -3.48
C VAL A 78 -23.60 -12.16 -4.41
N GLU A 79 -24.57 -11.48 -5.02
CA GLU A 79 -24.34 -10.20 -5.68
C GLU A 79 -23.83 -9.25 -4.59
N THR A 80 -22.53 -9.31 -4.32
CA THR A 80 -21.88 -8.33 -3.47
C THR A 80 -21.86 -7.04 -4.26
N GLU A 81 -22.66 -6.07 -3.84
CA GLU A 81 -22.61 -4.70 -4.37
C GLU A 81 -21.15 -4.21 -4.38
N TYR A 82 -20.75 -3.55 -5.45
CA TYR A 82 -19.40 -3.03 -5.57
C TYR A 82 -19.19 -1.91 -4.55
N THR A 83 -18.39 -2.16 -3.52
CA THR A 83 -17.84 -1.10 -2.66
C THR A 83 -16.41 -0.82 -3.10
N SER A 84 -16.10 0.42 -3.49
CA SER A 84 -14.76 0.78 -3.93
C SER A 84 -13.76 0.76 -2.77
N PRO A 85 -12.52 0.31 -2.99
CA PRO A 85 -11.44 0.48 -2.02
C PRO A 85 -11.19 1.95 -1.64
N ARG A 86 -11.60 2.91 -2.48
CA ARG A 86 -11.43 4.35 -2.26
C ARG A 86 -12.50 4.98 -1.36
N GLU A 87 -13.57 4.24 -1.09
CA GLU A 87 -14.69 4.60 -0.21
C GLU A 87 -14.54 3.95 1.19
N ALA A 88 -13.46 3.20 1.42
CA ALA A 88 -13.20 2.61 2.71
C ALA A 88 -13.08 3.70 3.80
N GLU A 89 -13.81 3.53 4.90
CA GLU A 89 -13.80 4.46 6.04
C GLU A 89 -12.40 4.62 6.64
N SER A 90 -11.53 3.60 6.53
CA SER A 90 -10.17 3.67 7.03
C SER A 90 -9.24 4.36 6.04
N ILE A 91 -8.94 5.63 6.32
CA ILE A 91 -7.97 6.41 5.55
C ILE A 91 -6.55 5.89 5.84
N VAL A 92 -5.93 5.28 4.83
CA VAL A 92 -4.54 4.82 4.89
C VAL A 92 -3.60 5.99 4.59
N GLN A 93 -2.38 6.00 5.14
CA GLN A 93 -1.39 7.08 4.91
C GLN A 93 -1.14 7.34 3.41
N GLU A 94 -1.15 6.28 2.60
CA GLU A 94 -0.99 6.28 1.15
C GLU A 94 -2.13 6.96 0.39
N SER A 95 -3.29 7.12 1.01
CA SER A 95 -4.49 7.71 0.39
C SER A 95 -4.50 9.24 0.41
N LYS A 96 -3.54 9.85 1.13
CA LYS A 96 -3.46 11.27 1.43
C LYS A 96 -2.66 12.04 0.38
N LEU A 97 -2.98 13.32 0.21
CA LEU A 97 -2.20 14.25 -0.59
C LEU A 97 -0.95 14.70 0.18
N ASN A 98 0.25 14.36 -0.29
CA ASN A 98 1.48 14.87 0.28
C ASN A 98 1.81 16.26 -0.28
N ILE A 99 1.78 17.26 0.60
CA ILE A 99 2.00 18.67 0.24
C ILE A 99 3.45 19.12 0.40
N THR A 100 4.38 18.26 0.82
CA THR A 100 5.76 18.71 1.09
C THR A 100 6.45 19.35 -0.11
N SER A 101 6.18 18.89 -1.34
CA SER A 101 6.75 19.47 -2.56
C SER A 101 6.22 20.88 -2.89
N LEU A 102 5.11 21.33 -2.27
CA LEU A 102 4.62 22.72 -2.43
C LEU A 102 5.55 23.76 -1.83
N PHE A 103 6.42 23.34 -0.93
CA PHE A 103 7.23 24.25 -0.12
C PHE A 103 8.70 24.26 -0.54
N GLN A 104 9.04 23.56 -1.62
CA GLN A 104 10.36 23.61 -2.28
C GLN A 104 10.43 24.83 -3.23
N GLU A 105 11.64 25.21 -3.68
CA GLU A 105 11.88 26.46 -4.44
C GLU A 105 11.07 26.58 -5.75
N GLN A 106 10.59 25.47 -6.30
CA GLN A 106 9.65 25.43 -7.41
C GLN A 106 8.42 24.61 -7.01
N GLY A 107 7.51 25.25 -6.26
CA GLY A 107 6.20 24.66 -5.97
C GLY A 107 5.44 24.37 -7.27
N ASP A 108 4.81 23.20 -7.35
CA ASP A 108 4.02 22.80 -8.52
C ASP A 108 2.64 23.48 -8.50
N PRO A 109 2.28 24.32 -9.50
CA PRO A 109 1.00 25.02 -9.53
C PRO A 109 -0.21 24.08 -9.54
N LEU A 110 -0.09 22.89 -10.14
CA LEU A 110 -1.17 21.91 -10.15
C LEU A 110 -1.40 21.32 -8.76
N LEU A 111 -0.31 21.09 -8.01
CA LEU A 111 -0.40 20.63 -6.63
C LEU A 111 -0.99 21.71 -5.72
N GLU A 112 -0.68 22.98 -5.98
CA GLU A 112 -1.26 24.10 -5.22
C GLU A 112 -2.77 24.17 -5.47
N SER A 113 -3.18 24.14 -6.73
CA SER A 113 -4.59 24.08 -7.12
C SER A 113 -5.33 22.89 -6.51
N ALA A 114 -4.77 21.67 -6.62
CA ALA A 114 -5.36 20.48 -6.02
C ALA A 114 -5.47 20.58 -4.49
N THR A 115 -4.48 21.18 -3.82
CA THR A 115 -4.52 21.39 -2.36
C THR A 115 -5.59 22.38 -1.97
N LEU A 116 -5.72 23.49 -2.71
CA LEU A 116 -6.76 24.49 -2.47
C LEU A 116 -8.16 23.90 -2.69
N ASN A 117 -8.36 23.17 -3.79
CA ASN A 117 -9.62 22.49 -4.09
C ASN A 117 -10.00 21.48 -3.00
N LEU A 118 -9.02 20.73 -2.48
CA LEU A 118 -9.23 19.76 -1.40
C LEU A 118 -9.62 20.46 -0.09
N LEU A 119 -8.90 21.51 0.30
CA LEU A 119 -9.25 22.30 1.49
C LEU A 119 -10.63 22.93 1.36
N GLN A 120 -10.95 23.46 0.19
CA GLN A 120 -12.27 24.03 -0.08
C GLN A 120 -13.37 22.97 0.03
N SER A 121 -13.19 21.78 -0.56
CA SER A 121 -14.20 20.72 -0.47
C SER A 121 -14.40 20.21 0.96
N MET A 122 -13.35 20.22 1.78
CA MET A 122 -13.38 19.77 3.17
C MET A 122 -14.06 20.76 4.12
N TYR A 123 -13.93 22.06 3.89
CA TYR A 123 -14.32 23.07 4.88
C TYR A 123 -15.40 24.04 4.41
N ALA A 124 -15.69 24.19 3.11
CA ALA A 124 -16.63 25.21 2.60
C ALA A 124 -18.05 25.14 3.18
N PHE A 125 -18.47 23.97 3.67
CA PHE A 125 -19.79 23.77 4.29
C PHE A 125 -19.79 23.95 5.82
N THR A 126 -18.62 24.19 6.42
CA THR A 126 -18.44 24.25 7.88
C THR A 126 -18.61 25.68 8.39
N ASP A 127 -18.93 25.82 9.68
CA ASP A 127 -18.97 27.09 10.39
C ASP A 127 -17.59 27.75 10.55
N LEU A 128 -16.52 26.99 10.30
CA LEU A 128 -15.14 27.47 10.30
C LEU A 128 -14.78 28.24 9.03
N TYR A 129 -15.59 28.14 7.97
CA TYR A 129 -15.23 28.67 6.67
C TYR A 129 -15.36 30.19 6.61
N GLU A 130 -14.22 30.84 6.38
CA GLU A 130 -14.14 32.26 6.00
C GLU A 130 -13.67 32.38 4.54
N PRO A 131 -13.99 33.48 3.83
CA PRO A 131 -13.50 33.69 2.48
C PRO A 131 -11.96 33.58 2.40
N ASN A 132 -11.48 32.70 1.52
CA ASN A 132 -10.05 32.38 1.35
C ASN A 132 -9.40 31.61 2.51
N LEU A 133 -10.18 30.93 3.35
CA LEU A 133 -9.65 30.06 4.42
C LEU A 133 -8.61 29.07 3.88
N GLU A 134 -8.86 28.45 2.73
CA GLU A 134 -7.93 27.50 2.09
C GLU A 134 -6.56 28.13 1.78
N VAL A 135 -6.57 29.38 1.30
CA VAL A 135 -5.35 30.15 1.01
C VAL A 135 -4.62 30.48 2.31
N GLU A 136 -5.36 30.85 3.35
CA GLU A 136 -4.78 31.15 4.65
C GLU A 136 -4.15 29.93 5.30
N ILE A 137 -4.82 28.78 5.31
CA ILE A 137 -4.29 27.51 5.82
C ILE A 137 -2.97 27.19 5.12
N LEU A 138 -2.95 27.26 3.78
CA LEU A 138 -1.77 26.97 3.00
C LEU A 138 -0.62 27.96 3.27
N ARG A 139 -0.94 29.26 3.41
CA ARG A 139 0.01 30.32 3.80
C ARG A 139 0.62 30.04 5.17
N LEU A 140 -0.18 29.66 6.16
CA LEU A 140 0.27 29.35 7.51
C LEU A 140 1.21 28.14 7.55
N ILE A 141 0.82 27.06 6.87
CA ILE A 141 1.65 25.85 6.74
C ILE A 141 2.98 26.21 6.05
N ARG A 142 2.93 26.91 4.90
CA ARG A 142 4.11 27.36 4.14
C ARG A 142 5.06 28.18 5.01
N SER A 143 4.54 29.16 5.74
CA SER A 143 5.34 30.06 6.57
C SER A 143 6.04 29.32 7.72
N THR A 144 5.39 28.29 8.27
CA THR A 144 5.90 27.49 9.38
C THR A 144 6.94 26.48 8.91
N LEU A 145 6.70 25.79 7.79
CA LEU A 145 7.64 24.83 7.21
C LEU A 145 8.91 25.50 6.67
N LYS A 146 8.81 26.75 6.17
CA LYS A 146 10.01 27.54 5.82
C LYS A 146 10.91 27.82 7.02
N LYS A 147 10.35 27.99 8.21
CA LYS A 147 11.11 28.23 9.45
C LYS A 147 11.70 26.94 10.02
N ASP A 148 10.96 25.83 9.89
CA ASP A 148 11.36 24.52 10.41
C ASP A 148 10.97 23.40 9.43
N PRO A 149 11.87 23.06 8.49
CA PRO A 149 11.63 21.99 7.51
C PRO A 149 11.56 20.57 8.10
N SER A 150 11.90 20.40 9.39
CA SER A 150 11.91 19.08 10.04
C SER A 150 10.51 18.57 10.43
N ILE A 151 9.49 19.42 10.30
CA ILE A 151 8.10 19.09 10.64
C ILE A 151 7.54 18.10 9.62
N ASP A 152 7.02 16.99 10.14
CA ASP A 152 6.49 15.85 9.37
C ASP A 152 5.00 15.54 9.67
N THR A 153 4.38 16.34 10.55
CA THR A 153 3.03 16.11 11.07
C THR A 153 2.36 17.43 11.42
N PHE A 154 1.04 17.49 11.32
CA PHE A 154 0.28 18.69 11.66
C PHE A 154 0.28 19.00 13.16
N GLU A 155 0.36 17.98 14.01
CA GLU A 155 0.48 18.10 15.46
C GLU A 155 1.77 18.81 15.87
N LYS A 156 2.88 18.52 15.17
CA LYS A 156 4.15 19.24 15.38
C LYS A 156 4.10 20.66 14.84
N LEU A 157 3.23 20.94 13.85
CA LEU A 157 3.06 22.26 13.26
C LEU A 157 2.28 23.21 14.18
N LEU A 158 1.25 22.70 14.86
CA LEU A 158 0.36 23.46 15.76
C LEU A 158 1.07 24.40 16.77
N PRO A 159 2.06 23.97 17.58
CA PRO A 159 2.70 24.86 18.56
C PRO A 159 3.48 26.02 17.92
N ARG A 160 3.82 25.91 16.64
CA ARG A 160 4.61 26.88 15.88
C ARG A 160 3.75 27.89 15.09
N ILE A 161 2.45 27.64 15.01
CA ILE A 161 1.48 28.59 14.43
C ILE A 161 1.38 29.84 15.31
N HIS A 162 1.26 30.99 14.65
CA HIS A 162 1.03 32.29 15.29
C HIS A 162 -0.20 32.23 16.21
N LYS A 163 -0.09 32.86 17.39
CA LYS A 163 -1.10 32.76 18.47
C LYS A 163 -2.52 33.10 17.99
N GLU A 164 -2.65 34.07 17.09
CA GLU A 164 -3.92 34.53 16.53
C GLU A 164 -4.66 33.47 15.69
N HIS A 165 -3.95 32.53 15.08
CA HIS A 165 -4.53 31.46 14.26
C HIS A 165 -4.53 30.10 14.96
N ARG A 166 -4.07 30.03 16.21
CA ARG A 166 -3.85 28.75 16.91
C ARG A 166 -5.16 27.99 17.17
N ASP A 167 -6.23 28.69 17.50
CA ASP A 167 -7.51 28.07 17.82
C ASP A 167 -8.17 27.47 16.57
N LEU A 168 -8.17 28.22 15.47
CA LEU A 168 -8.59 27.74 14.15
C LEU A 168 -7.75 26.51 13.75
N PHE A 169 -6.42 26.63 13.81
CA PHE A 169 -5.53 25.55 13.41
C PHE A 169 -5.70 24.31 14.31
N TYR A 170 -5.94 24.49 15.61
CA TYR A 170 -6.25 23.39 16.52
C TYR A 170 -7.48 22.61 16.07
N LYS A 171 -8.57 23.30 15.72
CA LYS A 171 -9.78 22.65 15.20
C LYS A 171 -9.47 21.88 13.92
N LEU A 172 -8.78 22.49 12.96
CA LEU A 172 -8.40 21.84 11.69
C LEU A 172 -7.51 20.61 11.89
N VAL A 173 -6.58 20.63 12.85
CA VAL A 173 -5.72 19.48 13.16
C VAL A 173 -6.47 18.38 13.87
N LYS A 174 -7.42 18.70 14.74
CA LYS A 174 -8.16 17.70 15.52
C LYS A 174 -9.34 17.09 14.80
N GLY A 175 -10.01 17.84 13.92
CA GLY A 175 -11.25 17.41 13.33
C GLY A 175 -12.36 17.22 14.37
N THR A 176 -13.44 16.57 13.95
CA THR A 176 -14.50 16.05 14.83
C THR A 176 -14.55 14.53 14.76
N ASN A 177 -14.79 13.85 15.89
CA ASN A 177 -14.84 12.39 15.95
C ASN A 177 -15.97 11.75 15.11
N ASN A 178 -17.03 12.49 14.81
CA ASN A 178 -18.21 12.00 14.06
C ASN A 178 -18.22 12.50 12.61
N TYR A 179 -17.07 12.89 12.06
CA TYR A 179 -17.03 13.36 10.69
C TYR A 179 -17.47 12.27 9.72
N LYS A 180 -18.46 12.59 8.88
CA LYS A 180 -18.93 11.73 7.80
C LYS A 180 -18.89 12.48 6.49
N MET A 181 -18.02 12.04 5.58
CA MET A 181 -17.93 12.63 4.26
C MET A 181 -19.20 12.33 3.45
N GLY A 182 -19.85 13.36 2.90
CA GLY A 182 -21.10 13.24 2.14
C GLY A 182 -22.38 13.62 2.92
N GLU A 183 -22.41 13.45 4.25
CA GLU A 183 -23.53 13.89 5.10
C GLU A 183 -23.37 15.34 5.60
N PHE A 184 -22.23 15.98 5.28
CA PHE A 184 -21.86 17.33 5.74
C PHE A 184 -21.92 17.49 7.27
N GLU A 185 -21.66 16.41 8.00
CA GLU A 185 -21.66 16.38 9.46
C GLU A 185 -20.23 16.46 10.00
N GLY A 186 -19.99 17.41 10.90
CA GLY A 186 -18.67 17.64 11.49
C GLY A 186 -17.67 18.27 10.51
N TYR A 187 -16.40 18.26 10.87
CA TYR A 187 -15.31 18.68 9.99
C TYR A 187 -14.15 17.68 10.05
N PRO A 188 -13.52 17.38 8.90
CA PRO A 188 -12.42 16.41 8.83
C PRO A 188 -11.17 16.97 9.50
N ALA A 189 -10.30 16.09 10.02
CA ALA A 189 -8.97 16.51 10.41
C ALA A 189 -8.08 16.69 9.16
N LEU A 190 -7.20 17.69 9.15
CA LEU A 190 -6.23 17.89 8.06
C LEU A 190 -5.38 16.63 7.81
N GLY A 191 -4.99 15.95 8.89
CA GLY A 191 -4.16 14.75 8.84
C GLY A 191 -4.84 13.54 8.17
N ASP A 192 -6.16 13.60 7.95
CA ASP A 192 -6.90 12.53 7.27
C ASP A 192 -6.72 12.61 5.75
N PHE A 193 -6.69 13.80 5.16
CA PHE A 193 -6.62 13.93 3.69
C PHE A 193 -5.28 14.45 3.19
N ILE A 194 -4.51 15.10 4.07
CA ILE A 194 -3.26 15.76 3.73
C ILE A 194 -2.14 15.17 4.58
N SER A 195 -0.93 15.08 4.02
CA SER A 195 0.26 14.66 4.75
C SER A 195 1.44 15.60 4.48
N ILE A 196 2.35 15.68 5.44
CA ILE A 196 3.63 16.41 5.33
C ILE A 196 4.73 15.36 5.49
N THR A 197 5.12 14.70 4.40
CA THR A 197 6.18 13.67 4.49
C THR A 197 7.44 14.18 3.78
N PRO A 198 8.47 14.64 4.52
CA PRO A 198 9.68 15.25 3.94
C PRO A 198 10.63 14.28 3.23
N LYS A 199 10.18 13.08 2.85
CA LYS A 199 11.01 12.11 2.13
C LYS A 199 11.22 12.59 0.69
N GLU A 200 12.48 12.77 0.30
CA GLU A 200 12.96 13.24 -1.01
C GLU A 200 12.43 12.48 -2.25
N ARG A 201 11.64 11.42 -2.08
CA ARG A 201 11.17 10.53 -3.17
C ARG A 201 9.70 10.16 -3.12
N THR A 202 8.88 10.78 -2.27
CA THR A 202 7.43 10.54 -2.31
C THR A 202 6.79 11.53 -3.26
N ARG A 203 6.27 11.06 -4.41
CA ARG A 203 5.38 11.89 -5.23
C ARG A 203 4.14 12.28 -4.39
N PRO A 204 3.49 13.40 -4.72
CA PRO A 204 2.34 13.91 -3.97
C PRO A 204 1.20 12.90 -3.75
N ILE A 205 0.91 12.04 -4.73
CA ILE A 205 -0.26 11.16 -4.70
C ILE A 205 0.15 9.75 -5.11
N LEU A 206 -0.19 8.74 -4.32
CA LEU A 206 -0.10 7.33 -4.72
C LEU A 206 -1.43 6.88 -5.34
N PHE A 207 -1.51 6.90 -6.66
CA PHE A 207 -2.79 6.77 -7.39
C PHE A 207 -3.63 5.54 -7.00
N PRO A 208 -3.08 4.33 -6.83
CA PRO A 208 -3.89 3.15 -6.48
C PRO A 208 -4.62 3.25 -5.14
N TYR A 209 -4.10 4.07 -4.22
CA TYR A 209 -4.62 4.21 -2.86
C TYR A 209 -5.28 5.57 -2.62
N ALA A 210 -5.11 6.53 -3.53
CA ALA A 210 -5.66 7.87 -3.40
C ALA A 210 -7.15 7.83 -3.04
N SER A 211 -7.54 8.55 -1.99
CA SER A 211 -8.94 8.65 -1.61
C SER A 211 -9.76 9.31 -2.71
N PHE A 212 -11.07 9.06 -2.70
CA PHE A 212 -11.98 9.68 -3.66
C PHE A 212 -11.86 11.21 -3.66
N GLU A 213 -11.76 11.82 -2.48
CA GLU A 213 -11.64 13.28 -2.32
C GLU A 213 -10.32 13.84 -2.88
N VAL A 214 -9.21 13.11 -2.72
CA VAL A 214 -7.93 13.51 -3.32
C VAL A 214 -8.00 13.46 -4.85
N LEU A 215 -8.65 12.43 -5.42
CA LEU A 215 -8.84 12.36 -6.87
C LEU A 215 -9.78 13.45 -7.38
N LYS A 216 -10.84 13.76 -6.63
CA LYS A 216 -11.80 14.83 -6.94
C LYS A 216 -11.13 16.20 -6.95
N ALA A 217 -10.24 16.44 -6.00
CA ALA A 217 -9.47 17.68 -5.94
C ALA A 217 -8.49 17.82 -7.13
N LEU A 218 -7.98 16.70 -7.65
CA LEU A 218 -7.04 16.68 -8.78
C LEU A 218 -7.73 16.78 -10.15
N PHE A 219 -8.79 16.00 -10.36
CA PHE A 219 -9.41 15.79 -11.67
C PHE A 219 -10.81 16.41 -11.80
N GLY A 220 -11.38 16.88 -10.68
CA GLY A 220 -12.76 17.35 -10.61
C GLY A 220 -13.77 16.21 -10.49
N THR A 221 -14.96 16.53 -9.97
CA THR A 221 -16.03 15.56 -9.65
C THR A 221 -16.41 14.65 -10.82
N SER A 222 -16.57 15.23 -12.02
CA SER A 222 -17.03 14.48 -13.19
C SER A 222 -16.03 13.40 -13.60
N LEU A 223 -14.75 13.76 -13.72
CA LEU A 223 -13.73 12.82 -14.19
C LEU A 223 -13.41 11.76 -13.12
N THR A 224 -13.40 12.13 -11.84
CA THR A 224 -13.23 11.17 -10.74
C THR A 224 -14.34 10.13 -10.70
N HIS A 225 -15.59 10.53 -10.93
CA HIS A 225 -16.70 9.58 -10.99
C HIS A 225 -16.57 8.63 -12.19
N GLN A 226 -16.09 9.12 -13.33
CA GLN A 226 -15.85 8.25 -14.49
C GLN A 226 -14.67 7.29 -14.28
N ILE A 227 -13.60 7.72 -13.60
CA ILE A 227 -12.51 6.82 -13.17
C ILE A 227 -13.08 5.71 -12.28
N TYR A 228 -13.96 6.07 -11.33
CA TYR A 228 -14.64 5.09 -10.48
C TYR A 228 -15.46 4.09 -11.28
N LEU A 229 -16.27 4.55 -12.24
CA LEU A 229 -17.07 3.67 -13.10
C LEU A 229 -16.19 2.72 -13.92
N LYS A 230 -15.03 3.18 -14.41
CA LYS A 230 -14.06 2.31 -15.09
C LYS A 230 -13.44 1.27 -14.16
N GLU A 231 -13.14 1.63 -12.91
CA GLU A 231 -12.66 0.68 -11.89
C GLU A 231 -13.73 -0.35 -11.52
N GLN A 232 -15.00 0.05 -11.50
CA GLN A 232 -16.15 -0.85 -11.32
C GLN A 232 -16.30 -1.81 -12.50
N GLU A 233 -16.30 -1.31 -13.75
CA GLU A 233 -16.34 -2.16 -14.96
C GLU A 233 -15.21 -3.19 -14.98
N LYS A 234 -14.02 -2.80 -14.51
CA LYS A 234 -12.86 -3.69 -14.38
C LYS A 234 -13.12 -4.78 -13.34
N TRP A 235 -13.65 -4.42 -12.17
CA TRP A 235 -14.04 -5.37 -11.14
C TRP A 235 -15.11 -6.35 -11.63
N GLU A 236 -16.10 -5.89 -12.38
CA GLU A 236 -17.14 -6.76 -12.95
C GLU A 236 -16.55 -7.81 -13.91
N LYS A 237 -15.49 -7.44 -14.64
CA LYS A 237 -14.80 -8.33 -15.59
C LYS A 237 -13.82 -9.29 -14.92
N THR A 238 -13.04 -8.83 -13.94
CA THR A 238 -11.93 -9.60 -13.34
C THR A 238 -12.29 -10.25 -12.01
N GLY A 239 -13.31 -9.74 -11.31
CA GLY A 239 -13.65 -10.06 -9.93
C GLY A 239 -12.70 -9.42 -8.89
N GLU A 240 -11.68 -8.68 -9.33
CA GLU A 240 -10.67 -8.08 -8.46
C GLU A 240 -10.87 -6.57 -8.31
N LYS A 241 -10.87 -6.07 -7.07
CA LYS A 241 -11.01 -4.64 -6.76
C LYS A 241 -9.68 -3.91 -7.01
N LEU A 242 -9.37 -3.66 -8.27
CA LEU A 242 -8.13 -3.03 -8.72
C LEU A 242 -8.37 -1.62 -9.21
N SER A 243 -7.45 -0.70 -8.86
CA SER A 243 -7.41 0.60 -9.49
C SER A 243 -7.02 0.51 -10.97
N LEU A 244 -7.22 1.60 -11.71
CA LEU A 244 -6.61 1.73 -13.03
C LEU A 244 -5.08 1.70 -12.92
N THR A 245 -4.44 1.01 -13.86
CA THR A 245 -3.00 1.08 -14.11
C THR A 245 -2.64 2.41 -14.76
N LYS A 246 -1.34 2.71 -14.83
CA LYS A 246 -0.87 3.93 -15.51
C LYS A 246 -1.39 4.01 -16.95
N THR A 247 -1.26 2.92 -17.69
CA THR A 247 -1.65 2.86 -19.11
C THR A 247 -3.15 3.02 -19.28
N GLU A 248 -3.95 2.32 -18.46
CA GLU A 248 -5.42 2.44 -18.50
C GLU A 248 -5.89 3.86 -18.16
N LEU A 249 -5.27 4.52 -17.17
CA LEU A 249 -5.58 5.90 -16.85
C LEU A 249 -5.15 6.85 -17.97
N GLU A 250 -3.98 6.63 -18.57
CA GLU A 250 -3.47 7.46 -19.67
C GLU A 250 -4.40 7.40 -20.89
N GLU A 251 -4.80 6.20 -21.31
CA GLU A 251 -5.77 5.99 -22.39
C GLU A 251 -7.10 6.69 -22.06
N PHE A 252 -7.62 6.49 -20.85
CA PHE A 252 -8.86 7.11 -20.40
C PHE A 252 -8.80 8.65 -20.37
N LEU A 253 -7.70 9.23 -19.90
CA LEU A 253 -7.53 10.69 -19.87
C LEU A 253 -7.39 11.29 -21.28
N LEU A 254 -6.74 10.56 -22.20
CA LEU A 254 -6.64 10.98 -23.60
C LEU A 254 -8.01 11.04 -24.28
N GLU A 255 -8.92 10.11 -23.99
CA GLU A 255 -10.33 10.17 -24.45
C GLU A 255 -11.03 11.46 -23.99
N HIS A 256 -10.62 11.99 -22.84
CA HIS A 256 -11.12 13.23 -22.23
C HIS A 256 -10.33 14.47 -22.61
N ARG A 257 -9.39 14.37 -23.57
CA ARG A 257 -8.48 15.44 -23.99
C ARG A 257 -7.59 15.99 -22.86
N ILE A 258 -7.29 15.16 -21.88
CA ILE A 258 -6.40 15.49 -20.76
C ILE A 258 -5.09 14.71 -20.94
N ASN A 259 -3.96 15.42 -20.87
CA ASN A 259 -2.66 14.77 -20.99
C ASN A 259 -2.15 14.32 -19.62
N LEU A 260 -1.94 13.02 -19.42
CA LEU A 260 -1.38 12.49 -18.18
C LEU A 260 0.00 13.09 -17.86
N ALA A 261 0.77 13.52 -18.88
CA ALA A 261 2.06 14.18 -18.73
C ALA A 261 2.02 15.37 -17.77
N ASP A 262 0.90 16.11 -17.76
CA ASP A 262 0.70 17.26 -16.88
C ASP A 262 0.66 16.82 -15.40
N TYR A 263 0.18 15.61 -15.13
CA TYR A 263 0.03 15.02 -13.80
C TYR A 263 1.16 14.06 -13.42
N GLN A 264 2.11 13.78 -14.33
CA GLN A 264 3.17 12.80 -14.09
C GLN A 264 4.07 13.17 -12.92
N LYS A 265 4.18 14.45 -12.55
CA LYS A 265 4.94 14.89 -11.37
C LYS A 265 4.20 14.60 -10.06
N MET A 266 2.86 14.58 -10.11
CA MET A 266 1.99 14.40 -8.95
C MET A 266 1.69 12.93 -8.65
N LEU A 267 1.49 12.12 -9.68
CA LEU A 267 0.99 10.75 -9.55
C LEU A 267 2.11 9.72 -9.51
N LEU A 268 2.13 8.88 -8.48
CA LEU A 268 2.93 7.65 -8.44
C LEU A 268 2.04 6.45 -8.75
N PHE A 269 2.49 5.66 -9.73
CA PHE A 269 1.94 4.35 -10.03
C PHE A 269 2.95 3.34 -9.55
N GLY A 270 2.64 2.63 -8.46
CA GLY A 270 3.53 1.63 -7.92
C GLY A 270 2.86 0.80 -6.85
N HIS A 271 3.20 -0.48 -6.81
CA HIS A 271 3.08 -1.24 -5.58
C HIS A 271 4.06 -0.63 -4.56
N GLN A 272 3.55 0.01 -3.51
CA GLN A 272 4.20 -0.25 -2.24
C GLN A 272 4.14 -1.76 -2.06
N LYS A 273 5.31 -2.42 -2.07
CA LYS A 273 5.42 -3.80 -1.64
C LYS A 273 4.61 -3.93 -0.36
N LYS A 274 3.54 -4.73 -0.40
CA LYS A 274 2.97 -5.28 0.82
C LYS A 274 4.14 -5.77 1.66
N SER A 275 4.17 -5.31 2.90
CA SER A 275 4.83 -6.01 3.99
C SER A 275 4.74 -7.53 3.79
N GLY A 276 5.88 -8.16 3.49
CA GLY A 276 6.25 -9.49 3.97
C GLY A 276 5.50 -10.76 3.56
N LYS A 277 4.43 -10.75 2.73
CA LYS A 277 3.65 -11.99 2.50
C LYS A 277 3.55 -12.55 1.08
N GLU A 278 4.02 -11.85 0.03
CA GLU A 278 3.83 -12.33 -1.36
C GLU A 278 5.10 -12.70 -2.13
N PHE A 279 6.29 -12.62 -1.52
CA PHE A 279 7.54 -13.05 -2.17
C PHE A 279 7.99 -14.50 -1.88
N GLN A 280 7.27 -15.26 -1.05
CA GLN A 280 7.61 -16.67 -0.79
C GLN A 280 6.77 -17.68 -1.56
N LYS A 281 5.68 -17.29 -2.24
CA LYS A 281 4.84 -18.27 -2.97
C LYS A 281 5.24 -18.48 -4.44
N THR A 282 6.05 -17.59 -5.02
CA THR A 282 6.47 -17.67 -6.43
C THR A 282 7.88 -18.19 -6.64
N GLU A 283 8.76 -18.21 -5.63
CA GLU A 283 10.08 -18.86 -5.73
C GLU A 283 10.09 -20.32 -5.22
N SER A 284 9.22 -20.69 -4.28
CA SER A 284 9.10 -22.10 -3.84
C SER A 284 8.40 -23.02 -4.86
N SER A 285 7.84 -22.45 -5.93
CA SER A 285 7.17 -23.20 -7.01
C SER A 285 8.06 -23.43 -8.23
N LYS A 286 9.32 -22.95 -8.22
CA LYS A 286 10.30 -23.16 -9.31
C LYS A 286 11.57 -23.92 -8.92
N ILE A 287 11.66 -24.43 -7.69
CA ILE A 287 12.69 -25.40 -7.29
C ILE A 287 12.01 -26.71 -6.86
N ARG A 288 11.44 -27.40 -7.85
CA ARG A 288 11.30 -28.85 -7.83
C ARG A 288 11.62 -29.33 -9.23
N LEU A 289 12.89 -29.67 -9.45
CA LEU A 289 13.29 -30.79 -10.30
C LEU A 289 14.78 -31.06 -10.05
N ARG A 290 15.08 -32.36 -9.86
CA ARG A 290 16.39 -33.03 -9.80
C ARG A 290 17.20 -32.83 -8.52
N VAL A 291 17.04 -33.74 -7.56
CA VAL A 291 17.98 -34.85 -7.33
C VAL A 291 17.19 -36.00 -6.68
N ASN A 292 17.16 -37.15 -7.34
CA ASN A 292 17.12 -38.49 -6.74
C ASN A 292 17.23 -39.48 -7.90
N HIS A 293 18.48 -39.79 -8.27
CA HIS A 293 18.76 -41.08 -8.89
C HIS A 293 18.78 -42.12 -7.77
N PRO A 294 18.02 -43.21 -7.87
CA PRO A 294 18.35 -44.43 -7.16
C PRO A 294 19.55 -45.10 -7.85
N ILE A 295 20.60 -45.34 -7.07
CA ILE A 295 21.65 -46.31 -7.37
C ILE A 295 20.99 -47.69 -7.34
N SER A 296 21.02 -48.43 -8.44
CA SER A 296 21.09 -49.90 -8.46
C SER A 296 21.55 -50.37 -9.83
N THR A 297 22.63 -51.13 -9.80
CA THR A 297 23.43 -51.78 -10.83
C THR A 297 22.63 -52.62 -11.85
N PRO A 298 23.08 -52.69 -13.11
CA PRO A 298 22.93 -53.88 -13.93
C PRO A 298 24.25 -54.63 -14.07
N ALA A 299 24.16 -55.96 -13.94
CA ALA A 299 25.24 -56.91 -14.06
C ALA A 299 25.75 -57.06 -15.50
N GLU A 300 27.02 -57.46 -15.58
CA GLU A 300 27.80 -57.81 -16.77
C GLU A 300 27.10 -58.77 -17.74
N SER A 301 27.30 -58.56 -19.04
CA SER A 301 27.89 -59.57 -19.95
C SER A 301 28.00 -59.04 -21.40
N PRO A 302 28.89 -59.61 -22.23
CA PRO A 302 29.91 -58.81 -22.90
C PRO A 302 29.86 -58.81 -24.44
N GLU A 303 30.72 -57.93 -24.96
CA GLU A 303 31.55 -58.03 -26.16
C GLU A 303 31.00 -58.32 -27.56
N GLN A 304 31.52 -57.49 -28.45
CA GLN A 304 31.40 -57.46 -29.90
C GLN A 304 31.92 -58.72 -30.57
N THR A 305 31.34 -59.07 -31.71
CA THR A 305 32.11 -59.41 -32.92
C THR A 305 31.21 -59.37 -34.16
N VAL A 306 31.72 -58.75 -35.22
CA VAL A 306 31.10 -58.71 -36.57
C VAL A 306 31.66 -59.88 -37.42
N PRO A 307 31.23 -60.06 -38.68
CA PRO A 307 30.48 -61.19 -39.23
C PRO A 307 31.37 -62.25 -39.93
N PRO A 308 30.81 -63.28 -40.59
CA PRO A 308 30.76 -63.19 -42.07
C PRO A 308 29.60 -63.94 -42.77
N VAL A 309 29.33 -63.48 -44.01
CA VAL A 309 29.08 -64.21 -45.27
C VAL A 309 28.70 -65.71 -45.18
N ASN A 310 27.54 -66.12 -45.74
CA ASN A 310 27.47 -66.95 -46.96
C ASN A 310 26.04 -67.31 -47.44
N ASN A 311 25.87 -67.24 -48.76
CA ASN A 311 25.06 -68.06 -49.67
C ASN A 311 23.68 -68.65 -49.28
N GLY A 312 22.67 -68.27 -50.08
CA GLY A 312 22.06 -69.24 -51.01
C GLY A 312 20.64 -69.77 -50.74
N VAL A 313 19.78 -69.57 -51.76
CA VAL A 313 18.77 -70.52 -52.30
C VAL A 313 17.33 -70.53 -51.73
N LYS A 314 16.43 -70.02 -52.59
CA LYS A 314 15.06 -70.44 -53.02
C LYS A 314 13.95 -70.83 -52.02
N LYS A 315 12.80 -70.16 -52.22
CA LYS A 315 11.43 -70.66 -52.56
C LYS A 315 10.49 -69.45 -52.35
N LYS A 316 9.60 -69.00 -53.25
CA LYS A 316 8.94 -69.51 -54.46
C LYS A 316 9.01 -68.42 -55.53
#